data_AF-A0A6P0Q4B9-F1
#
_entry.id   AF-A0A6P0Q4B9-F1
#
_cell.length_a   1.000
_cell.length_b   1.000
_cell.length_c   1.000
_cell.angle_alpha   90.00
_cell.angle_beta   90.00
_cell.angle_gamma   90.00
#
_symmetry.space_group_name_H-M   'P 1'
#
loop_
_entity.id
_entity.type
_entity.pdbx_description
1 polymer ?
#
loop_
_entity_poly.entity_id
_entity_poly.type
_entity_poly.pdbx_seq_one_letter_code
_entity_poly.pdbx_strand_id
1 'polypeptide(L)'
;MEAEYDFSKGKRGAIDPMPSGKTRITIPLDNDVLEWFRDQVNLSGGGNYQTLINQVLRQHIQHQLIELEGVQETIPRTEIVQIQEAWENYRSGNDKGISSKDLKRKLLG
;
A
#
# COMPACT_ATOMS: atom_id res chain seq x y z
N MET A 1 -37.47 19.97 -14.22
CA MET A 1 -38.23 18.88 -14.86
C MET A 1 -37.28 18.26 -15.86
N GLU A 2 -36.60 17.18 -15.47
CA GLU A 2 -35.52 16.60 -16.28
C GLU A 2 -36.10 15.65 -17.33
N ALA A 3 -35.57 15.73 -18.55
CA ALA A 3 -36.08 14.99 -19.69
C ALA A 3 -35.76 13.49 -19.55
N GLU A 4 -36.80 12.67 -19.46
CA GLU A 4 -36.67 11.22 -19.51
C GLU A 4 -36.08 10.81 -20.86
N TYR A 5 -34.94 10.13 -20.82
CA TYR A 5 -34.23 9.67 -22.01
C TYR A 5 -34.57 8.19 -22.26
N ASP A 6 -35.23 7.91 -23.39
CA ASP A 6 -35.61 6.55 -23.77
C ASP A 6 -34.43 5.80 -24.40
N PHE A 7 -33.93 4.78 -23.68
CA PHE A 7 -32.84 3.90 -24.12
C PHE A 7 -33.33 2.62 -24.82
N SER A 8 -34.61 2.52 -25.19
CA SER A 8 -35.22 1.32 -25.80
C SER A 8 -34.55 0.83 -27.09
N LYS A 9 -33.79 1.70 -27.77
CA LYS A 9 -33.09 1.38 -29.04
C LYS A 9 -31.57 1.19 -28.90
N GLY A 10 -31.03 1.20 -27.69
CA GLY A 10 -29.59 0.98 -27.46
C GLY A 10 -29.19 -0.48 -27.73
N LYS A 11 -28.52 -0.76 -28.86
CA LYS A 11 -27.84 -2.03 -29.07
C LYS A 11 -26.53 -2.05 -28.28
N ARG A 12 -26.39 -2.99 -27.34
CA ARG A 12 -25.11 -3.27 -26.67
C ARG A 12 -24.15 -3.82 -27.73
N GLY A 13 -23.20 -2.99 -28.17
CA GLY A 13 -22.11 -3.40 -29.05
C GLY A 13 -21.26 -4.51 -28.42
N ALA A 14 -20.44 -5.18 -29.24
CA ALA A 14 -19.52 -6.21 -28.78
C ALA A 14 -18.73 -5.71 -27.57
N ILE A 15 -18.78 -6.48 -26.49
CA ILE A 15 -18.02 -6.22 -25.28
C ILE A 15 -16.55 -6.32 -25.71
N ASP A 16 -15.81 -5.21 -25.66
CA ASP A 16 -14.38 -5.20 -25.95
C ASP A 16 -13.73 -6.36 -25.16
N PRO A 17 -12.90 -7.21 -25.81
CA PRO A 17 -12.30 -8.35 -25.13
C PRO A 17 -11.54 -7.84 -23.91
N MET A 18 -11.82 -8.45 -22.75
CA MET A 18 -11.24 -8.00 -21.50
C MET A 18 -9.70 -7.99 -21.61
N PRO A 19 -9.02 -6.91 -21.18
CA PRO A 19 -7.57 -6.85 -21.24
C PRO A 19 -6.98 -8.03 -20.46
N SER A 20 -5.90 -8.61 -21.00
CA SER A 20 -5.25 -9.78 -20.42
C SER A 20 -4.91 -9.57 -18.94
N GLY A 21 -5.13 -10.61 -18.12
CA GLY A 21 -4.85 -10.57 -16.68
C GLY A 21 -5.92 -9.89 -15.82
N LYS A 22 -7.08 -9.52 -16.36
CA LYS A 22 -8.24 -9.06 -15.57
C LYS A 22 -9.40 -10.05 -15.69
N THR A 23 -10.03 -10.34 -14.56
CA THR A 23 -11.22 -11.21 -14.50
C THR A 23 -12.45 -10.37 -14.18
N ARG A 24 -13.53 -10.51 -14.95
CA ARG A 24 -14.80 -9.84 -14.68
C ARG A 24 -15.51 -10.59 -13.57
N ILE A 25 -15.76 -9.91 -12.46
CA ILE A 25 -16.53 -10.42 -11.33
C ILE A 25 -17.67 -9.47 -11.02
N THR A 26 -18.72 -9.98 -10.40
CA THR A 26 -19.79 -9.17 -9.82
C THR A 26 -19.59 -9.20 -8.31
N ILE A 27 -19.21 -8.07 -7.73
CA ILE A 27 -19.07 -7.90 -6.29
C ILE A 27 -20.07 -6.84 -5.82
N PRO A 28 -20.91 -7.12 -4.82
CA PRO A 28 -21.67 -6.07 -4.17
C PRO A 28 -20.69 -5.18 -3.40
N LEU A 29 -20.83 -3.87 -3.56
CA LEU A 29 -20.10 -2.85 -2.81
C LEU A 29 -21.12 -1.87 -2.26
N ASP A 30 -20.83 -1.31 -1.09
CA ASP A 30 -21.69 -0.29 -0.51
C ASP A 30 -21.74 0.96 -1.40
N ASN A 31 -22.89 1.62 -1.40
CA ASN A 31 -23.13 2.77 -2.28
C ASN A 31 -22.22 3.93 -1.93
N ASP A 32 -21.99 4.20 -0.64
CA ASP A 32 -21.13 5.28 -0.16
C ASP A 32 -19.67 5.07 -0.60
N VAL A 33 -19.19 3.82 -0.57
CA VAL A 33 -17.87 3.45 -1.05
C VAL A 33 -17.75 3.73 -2.55
N LEU A 34 -18.74 3.32 -3.34
CA LEU A 34 -18.77 3.58 -4.79
C LEU A 34 -18.83 5.08 -5.11
N GLU A 35 -19.64 5.85 -4.39
CA GLU A 35 -19.75 7.29 -4.54
C GLU A 35 -18.42 7.98 -4.22
N TRP A 36 -17.79 7.61 -3.11
CA TRP A 36 -16.48 8.16 -2.73
C TRP A 36 -15.43 7.96 -3.83
N PHE A 37 -15.29 6.75 -4.37
CA PHE A 37 -14.33 6.48 -5.45
C PHE A 37 -14.67 7.19 -6.76
N ARG A 38 -15.95 7.44 -7.05
CA ARG A 38 -16.35 8.25 -8.22
C ARG A 38 -15.94 9.71 -8.04
N ASP A 39 -16.17 10.27 -6.86
CA ASP A 39 -15.81 11.66 -6.56
C ASP A 39 -14.30 11.87 -6.64
N GLN A 40 -13.49 10.95 -6.10
CA GLN A 40 -12.03 11.03 -6.21
C GLN A 40 -11.53 11.12 -7.66
N VAL A 41 -12.16 10.36 -8.55
CA VAL A 41 -11.78 10.31 -9.96
C VAL A 41 -12.28 11.55 -10.71
N ASN A 42 -13.47 12.04 -10.39
CA ASN A 42 -14.01 13.29 -10.94
C ASN A 42 -13.14 14.49 -10.56
N LEU A 43 -12.71 14.56 -9.30
CA LEU A 43 -11.79 15.60 -8.80
C LEU A 43 -10.44 15.59 -9.53
N SER A 44 -9.98 14.42 -9.97
CA SER A 44 -8.69 14.24 -10.65
C SER A 44 -8.73 14.52 -12.16
N GLY A 45 -9.83 15.07 -12.68
CA GLY A 45 -9.98 15.37 -14.11
C GLY A 45 -10.51 14.19 -14.94
N GLY A 46 -11.16 13.22 -14.31
CA GLY A 46 -11.73 12.04 -14.96
C GLY A 46 -10.84 10.80 -14.87
N GLY A 47 -11.43 9.62 -15.10
CA GLY A 47 -10.75 8.33 -14.99
C GLY A 47 -11.72 7.18 -14.71
N ASN A 48 -11.18 6.02 -14.33
CA ASN A 48 -11.98 4.82 -14.04
C ASN A 48 -11.90 4.46 -12.55
N TYR A 49 -13.01 4.64 -11.82
CA TYR A 49 -13.14 4.28 -10.40
C TYR A 49 -12.83 2.81 -10.13
N GLN A 50 -13.07 1.91 -11.09
CA GLN A 50 -12.73 0.48 -10.96
C GLN A 50 -11.21 0.27 -10.91
N THR A 51 -10.44 1.07 -11.65
CA THR A 51 -8.97 1.03 -11.59
C THR A 51 -8.47 1.44 -10.20
N LEU A 52 -9.08 2.48 -9.61
CA LEU A 52 -8.72 2.98 -8.29
C LEU A 52 -9.06 1.96 -7.20
N ILE A 53 -10.26 1.37 -7.24
CA ILE A 53 -10.65 0.27 -6.34
C ILE A 53 -9.64 -0.89 -6.43
N ASN A 54 -9.29 -1.31 -7.64
CA ASN A 54 -8.34 -2.40 -7.82
C ASN A 54 -6.93 -2.06 -7.31
N GLN A 55 -6.51 -0.79 -7.43
CA GLN A 55 -5.24 -0.33 -6.87
C GLN A 55 -5.25 -0.41 -5.33
N VAL A 56 -6.32 0.04 -4.69
CA VAL A 56 -6.46 -0.03 -3.22
C VAL A 56 -6.44 -1.49 -2.75
N LEU A 57 -7.15 -2.40 -3.44
CA LEU A 57 -7.10 -3.83 -3.13
C LEU A 57 -5.68 -4.41 -3.25
N ARG A 58 -4.92 -4.01 -4.26
CA ARG A 58 -3.51 -4.42 -4.42
C ARG A 58 -2.63 -3.88 -3.29
N GLN A 59 -2.79 -2.62 -2.91
CA GLN A 59 -2.05 -2.03 -1.79
C GLN A 59 -2.38 -2.73 -0.48
N HIS A 60 -3.64 -3.07 -0.25
CA HIS A 60 -4.04 -3.83 0.94
C HIS A 60 -3.38 -5.21 0.98
N ILE A 61 -3.37 -5.94 -0.14
CA ILE A 61 -2.67 -7.23 -0.25
C ILE A 61 -1.17 -7.06 0.04
N GLN A 62 -0.54 -6.03 -0.53
CA GLN A 62 0.88 -5.76 -0.30
C GLN A 62 1.17 -5.42 1.16
N HIS A 63 0.35 -4.59 1.81
CA HIS A 63 0.50 -4.27 3.22
C HIS A 63 0.36 -5.50 4.10
N GLN A 64 -0.64 -6.35 3.83
CA GLN A 64 -0.82 -7.61 4.56
C GLN A 64 0.36 -8.57 4.33
N LEU A 65 0.89 -8.66 3.11
CA LEU A 65 2.10 -9.45 2.84
C LEU A 65 3.31 -8.89 3.60
N ILE A 66 3.46 -7.56 3.66
CA ILE A 66 4.50 -6.91 4.46
C ILE A 66 4.28 -7.12 5.96
N GLU A 67 3.05 -7.23 6.46
CA GLU A 67 2.79 -7.55 7.87
C GLU A 67 3.03 -9.03 8.20
N LEU A 68 2.86 -9.92 7.22
CA LEU A 68 3.13 -11.35 7.38
C LEU A 68 4.63 -11.67 7.26
N GLU A 69 5.33 -11.01 6.34
CA GLU A 69 6.79 -11.16 6.13
C GLU A 69 7.60 -10.24 7.05
N GLY A 70 7.04 -9.10 7.41
CA GLY A 70 7.57 -8.13 8.35
C GLY A 70 7.05 -8.45 9.73
N VAL A 71 7.78 -9.31 10.41
CA VAL A 71 7.78 -9.39 11.87
C VAL A 71 7.68 -7.95 12.41
N GLN A 72 6.57 -7.59 13.05
CA GLN A 72 6.56 -6.44 13.94
C GLN A 72 7.46 -6.82 15.12
N GLU A 73 8.77 -6.75 14.91
CA GLU A 73 9.73 -6.78 16.00
C GLU A 73 9.43 -5.52 16.79
N THR A 74 8.70 -5.70 17.89
CA THR A 74 8.50 -4.63 18.85
C THR A 74 9.87 -4.34 19.44
N ILE A 75 10.54 -3.33 18.88
CA ILE A 75 11.85 -2.89 19.36
C ILE A 75 11.62 -2.33 20.78
N PRO A 76 12.21 -2.93 21.82
CA PRO A 76 12.04 -2.43 23.18
C PRO A 76 12.62 -1.01 23.27
N ARG A 77 11.98 -0.13 24.06
CA ARG A 77 12.45 1.26 24.24
C ARG A 77 13.93 1.36 24.61
N THR A 78 14.46 0.36 25.30
CA THR A 78 15.88 0.26 25.67
C THR A 78 16.80 0.15 24.46
N GLU A 79 16.43 -0.62 23.43
CA GLU A 79 17.22 -0.72 22.20
C GLU A 79 17.19 0.59 21.41
N ILE A 80 16.03 1.26 21.34
CA ILE A 80 15.91 2.56 20.67
C ILE A 80 16.86 3.58 21.30
N VAL A 81 16.87 3.65 22.63
CA VAL A 81 17.77 4.55 23.38
C VAL A 81 19.24 4.20 23.12
N GLN A 82 19.61 2.91 23.17
CA GLN A 82 20.99 2.47 22.90
C GLN A 82 21.45 2.80 21.49
N ILE A 83 20.58 2.60 20.49
CA ILE A 83 20.85 2.95 19.10
C ILE A 83 21.07 4.46 19.00
N GLN A 84 20.21 5.26 19.62
CA GLN A 84 20.30 6.72 19.56
C GLN A 84 21.56 7.26 20.25
N GLU A 85 21.93 6.73 21.41
CA GLU A 85 23.19 7.06 22.09
C GLU A 85 24.42 6.63 21.24
N ALA A 86 24.36 5.47 20.59
CA ALA A 86 25.41 5.04 19.68
C ALA A 86 25.56 5.99 18.48
N TRP A 87 24.45 6.46 17.89
CA TRP A 87 24.46 7.45 16.81
C TRP A 87 25.02 8.80 17.24
N GLU A 88 24.68 9.27 18.45
CA GLU A 88 25.20 10.51 19.00
C GLU A 88 26.71 10.43 19.24
N ASN A 89 27.18 9.33 19.83
CA ASN A 89 28.61 9.09 20.06
C ASN A 89 29.40 9.00 18.75
N TYR A 90 28.82 8.38 17.71
CA TYR A 90 29.41 8.36 16.36
C TYR A 90 29.49 9.77 15.76
N ARG A 91 28.40 10.54 15.81
CA ARG A 91 28.37 11.93 15.31
C ARG A 91 29.30 12.86 16.07
N SER A 92 29.50 12.64 17.37
CA SER A 92 30.38 13.45 18.21
C SER A 92 31.85 13.02 18.16
N GLY A 93 32.18 11.96 17.41
CA GLY A 93 33.54 11.42 17.33
C GLY A 93 34.05 10.79 18.63
N ASN A 94 33.14 10.47 19.56
CA ASN A 94 33.46 9.88 20.86
C ASN A 94 33.35 8.35 20.84
N ASP A 95 32.83 7.78 19.74
CA ASP A 95 32.81 6.34 19.52
C ASP A 95 34.25 5.84 19.25
N LYS A 96 34.77 5.00 20.17
CA LYS A 96 36.07 4.35 19.98
C LYS A 96 35.98 3.16 19.02
N GLY A 97 34.78 2.82 18.54
CA GLY A 97 34.50 1.64 17.74
C GLY A 97 34.78 0.36 18.53
N ILE A 98 34.21 -0.75 18.09
CA ILE A 98 34.63 -2.06 18.59
C ILE A 98 35.86 -2.50 17.79
N SER A 99 36.93 -2.85 18.49
CA SER A 99 38.13 -3.40 17.83
C SER A 99 37.78 -4.68 17.07
N SER A 100 38.39 -4.89 15.91
CA SER A 100 38.17 -6.09 15.09
C SER A 100 38.39 -7.40 15.88
N LYS A 101 39.29 -7.38 16.87
CA LYS A 101 39.50 -8.52 17.80
C LYS A 101 38.30 -8.76 18.72
N ASP A 102 37.68 -7.70 19.22
CA ASP A 102 36.54 -7.78 20.13
C ASP A 102 35.24 -8.10 19.40
N LEU A 103 35.09 -7.59 18.17
CA LEU A 103 33.97 -7.96 17.28
C LEU A 103 34.01 -9.45 16.95
N LYS A 104 35.19 -9.99 16.60
CA LYS A 104 35.37 -11.43 16.33
C LYS A 104 35.03 -12.29 17.55
N ARG A 105 35.39 -11.86 18.75
CA ARG A 105 35.07 -12.56 19.99
C ARG A 105 33.57 -12.58 20.29
N LYS A 106 32.83 -11.52 19.94
CA LYS A 106 31.38 -11.39 20.17
C LYS A 106 30.53 -12.20 19.18
N LEU A 107 31.01 -12.37 17.94
CA LEU A 107 30.29 -13.07 16.86
C LEU A 107 30.57 -14.58 16.80
N LEU A 108 31.76 -15.01 17.25
CA LEU A 108 32.24 -16.39 17.12
C LEU A 108 32.55 -17.05 18.48
N GLY A 109 32.23 -16.35 19.57
CA GLY A 109 32.37 -16.84 20.95
C GLY A 109 31.13 -17.55 21.43
#